data_AF-A0A8J6TBW8-F1
#
_entry.id   AF-A0A8J6TBW8-F1
#
_cell.length_a   1.000
_cell.length_b   1.000
_cell.length_c   1.000
_cell.angle_alpha   90.00
_cell.angle_beta   90.00
_cell.angle_gamma   90.00
#
_symmetry.space_group_name_H-M   'P 1'
#
loop_
_entity.id
_entity.type
_entity.pdbx_description
1 polymer ?
#
loop_
_entity_poly.entity_id
_entity_poly.type
_entity_poly.pdbx_seq_one_letter_code
_entity_poly.pdbx_strand_id
1 'polypeptide(L)'
;MARIKIDHTKCTGCRHCEIACSLNHVAGVANPRRARIRVFREGTTYFPTIAGPFVDAACTSKNDLIIGDQTYNMCLICRASCPEKPFFIEAETGIPLKCDFCGIPPSPSCVTWCNSGALELVED
;
A
#
# COMPACT_ATOMS: atom_id res chain seq x y z
N MET A 1 6.44 -17.42 -7.80
CA MET A 1 5.90 -16.78 -6.57
C MET A 1 4.84 -15.80 -7.00
N ALA A 2 3.61 -15.90 -6.46
CA ALA A 2 2.54 -14.99 -6.84
C ALA A 2 2.91 -13.50 -6.65
N ARG A 3 2.47 -12.63 -7.56
CA ARG A 3 2.74 -11.19 -7.56
C ARG A 3 1.44 -10.41 -7.66
N ILE A 4 1.43 -9.19 -7.13
CA ILE A 4 0.36 -8.23 -7.40
C ILE A 4 0.92 -7.20 -8.38
N LYS A 5 0.41 -7.20 -9.60
CA LYS A 5 0.69 -6.17 -10.60
C LYS A 5 -0.12 -4.93 -10.26
N ILE A 6 0.54 -3.77 -10.24
CA ILE A 6 -0.06 -2.48 -9.94
C ILE A 6 0.06 -1.59 -11.18
N ASP A 7 -1.06 -1.33 -11.82
CA ASP A 7 -1.17 -0.38 -12.94
C ASP A 7 -1.72 0.95 -12.42
N HIS A 8 -0.82 1.87 -12.08
CA HIS A 8 -1.19 3.17 -11.51
C HIS A 8 -2.01 4.04 -12.48
N THR A 9 -1.93 3.80 -13.80
CA THR A 9 -2.67 4.56 -14.81
C THR A 9 -4.17 4.26 -14.77
N LYS A 10 -4.55 3.08 -14.26
CA LYS A 10 -5.94 2.67 -14.04
C LYS A 10 -6.46 3.02 -12.65
N CYS A 11 -5.62 3.54 -11.76
CA CYS A 11 -6.03 3.84 -10.40
C CYS A 11 -6.86 5.14 -10.36
N THR A 12 -8.09 5.05 -9.86
CA THR A 12 -9.00 6.21 -9.74
C THR A 12 -8.90 6.92 -8.38
N GLY A 13 -8.11 6.40 -7.45
CA GLY A 13 -8.01 6.95 -6.10
C GLY A 13 -9.22 6.66 -5.19
N CYS A 14 -10.08 5.68 -5.53
CA CYS A 14 -11.27 5.35 -4.75
C CYS A 14 -10.99 4.75 -3.35
N ARG A 15 -9.79 4.22 -3.10
CA ARG A 15 -9.34 3.64 -1.82
C ARG A 15 -10.16 2.45 -1.31
N HIS A 16 -10.97 1.80 -2.15
CA HIS A 16 -11.67 0.56 -1.79
C HIS A 16 -10.71 -0.55 -1.34
N CYS A 17 -9.52 -0.62 -1.93
CA CYS A 17 -8.47 -1.55 -1.53
C CYS A 17 -8.00 -1.33 -0.08
N GLU A 18 -7.97 -0.10 0.43
CA GLU A 18 -7.61 0.20 1.82
C GLU A 18 -8.69 -0.29 2.78
N ILE A 19 -9.95 0.00 2.47
CA ILE A 19 -11.10 -0.43 3.26
C ILE A 19 -11.20 -1.95 3.30
N ALA A 20 -11.18 -2.60 2.14
CA ALA A 20 -11.24 -4.06 2.02
C ALA A 20 -10.10 -4.74 2.79
N CYS A 21 -8.89 -4.19 2.72
CA CYS A 21 -7.76 -4.71 3.47
C CYS A 21 -7.96 -4.54 4.99
N SER A 22 -8.41 -3.37 5.45
CA SER A 22 -8.64 -3.13 6.89
C SER A 22 -9.70 -4.08 7.47
N LEU A 23 -10.83 -4.25 6.77
CA LEU A 23 -11.92 -5.14 7.18
C LEU A 23 -11.51 -6.61 7.19
N ASN A 24 -10.68 -7.04 6.23
CA ASN A 24 -10.20 -8.42 6.16
C ASN A 24 -9.34 -8.80 7.38
N HIS A 25 -8.60 -7.85 7.94
CA HIS A 25 -7.69 -8.13 9.06
C HIS A 25 -8.30 -7.83 10.42
N VAL A 26 -9.31 -6.96 10.48
CA VAL A 26 -10.00 -6.60 11.72
C VAL A 26 -11.50 -6.47 11.43
N ALA A 27 -12.24 -7.49 11.83
CA ALA A 27 -13.68 -7.56 11.61
C ALA A 27 -14.39 -6.31 12.17
N GLY A 28 -15.24 -5.70 11.35
CA GLY A 28 -16.01 -4.51 11.71
C GLY A 28 -15.22 -3.19 11.73
N VAL A 29 -13.92 -3.19 11.41
CA VAL A 29 -13.09 -1.97 11.45
C VAL A 29 -12.73 -1.52 10.03
N ALA A 30 -13.52 -0.60 9.49
CA ALA A 30 -13.22 0.11 8.25
C ALA A 30 -12.29 1.30 8.52
N ASN A 31 -11.01 1.02 8.77
CA ASN A 31 -10.00 2.05 9.04
C ASN A 31 -8.81 1.94 8.06
N PRO A 32 -8.70 2.84 7.07
CA PRO A 32 -7.59 2.84 6.12
C PRO A 32 -6.19 2.92 6.75
N ARG A 33 -6.06 3.48 7.97
CA ARG A 33 -4.77 3.52 8.67
C ARG A 33 -4.28 2.13 9.10
N ARG A 34 -5.19 1.17 9.23
CA ARG A 34 -4.90 -0.24 9.59
C ARG A 34 -4.72 -1.14 8.36
N ALA A 35 -4.83 -0.58 7.15
CA ALA A 35 -4.65 -1.32 5.90
C ALA A 35 -3.18 -1.60 5.61
N ARG A 36 -2.91 -2.77 5.02
CA ARG A 36 -1.58 -3.19 4.51
C ARG A 36 -1.36 -2.78 3.04
N ILE A 37 -2.23 -1.94 2.50
CA ILE A 37 -2.08 -1.22 1.23
C ILE A 37 -2.58 0.21 1.45
N ARG A 38 -1.91 1.20 0.86
CA ARG A 38 -2.27 2.62 0.94
C ARG A 38 -2.18 3.25 -0.45
N VAL A 39 -3.14 4.10 -0.81
CA VAL A 39 -3.13 4.84 -2.07
C VAL A 39 -2.63 6.24 -1.78
N PHE A 40 -1.45 6.56 -2.29
CA PHE A 40 -0.89 7.90 -2.22
C PHE A 40 -1.23 8.68 -3.49
N ARG A 41 -1.27 10.00 -3.38
CA ARG A 41 -1.51 10.89 -4.52
C ARG A 41 -0.33 11.82 -4.66
N GLU A 42 0.22 11.89 -5.87
CA GLU A 42 1.19 12.91 -6.27
C GLU A 42 0.61 13.58 -7.52
N GLY A 43 0.39 14.89 -7.47
CA GLY A 43 -0.26 15.63 -8.57
C GLY A 43 -1.65 15.08 -8.90
N THR A 44 -1.80 14.56 -10.13
CA THR A 44 -3.03 13.92 -10.63
C THR A 44 -2.97 12.39 -10.60
N THR A 45 -1.83 11.81 -10.21
CA THR A 45 -1.57 10.38 -10.26
C THR A 45 -1.73 9.72 -8.89
N TYR A 46 -2.28 8.51 -8.87
CA TYR A 46 -2.50 7.71 -7.66
C TYR A 46 -1.58 6.48 -7.65
N PHE A 47 -0.94 6.23 -6.52
CA PHE A 47 0.03 5.16 -6.32
C PHE A 47 -0.39 4.21 -5.20
N PRO A 48 -1.07 3.10 -5.53
CA PRO A 48 -1.28 2.01 -4.59
C PRO A 48 0.07 1.42 -4.17
N THR A 49 0.35 1.44 -2.87
CA THR A 49 1.61 0.95 -2.29
C THR A 49 1.29 -0.07 -1.22
N ILE A 50 1.83 -1.28 -1.38
CA ILE A 50 1.61 -2.42 -0.49
C ILE A 50 2.69 -2.45 0.58
N ALA A 51 2.28 -2.60 1.85
CA ALA A 51 3.18 -2.68 3.00
C ALA A 51 4.23 -3.79 2.82
N GLY A 52 5.47 -3.47 3.18
CA GLY A 52 6.65 -4.31 3.07
C GLY A 52 7.23 -4.63 4.46
N PRO A 53 8.56 -4.79 4.58
CA PRO A 53 9.19 -5.12 5.84
C PRO A 53 9.20 -3.94 6.83
N PHE A 54 9.29 -4.26 8.11
CA PHE A 54 9.69 -3.31 9.14
C PHE A 54 11.18 -2.98 9.02
N VAL A 55 11.53 -1.72 9.31
CA VAL A 55 12.89 -1.26 9.49
C VAL A 55 12.99 -0.48 10.80
N ASP A 56 14.05 -0.73 11.55
CA ASP A 56 14.34 -0.08 12.84
C ASP A 56 15.02 1.28 12.71
N ALA A 57 15.64 1.55 11.55
CA ALA A 57 16.31 2.79 11.24
C ALA A 57 15.72 3.50 10.00
N ALA A 58 15.84 4.83 10.02
CA ALA A 58 15.58 5.68 8.86
C ALA A 58 16.76 5.66 7.87
N CYS A 59 16.49 5.96 6.60
CA CYS A 59 17.56 6.24 5.65
C CYS A 59 18.28 7.54 6.01
N THR A 60 19.60 7.58 5.87
CA THR A 60 20.39 8.81 6.04
C THR A 60 20.02 9.87 4.99
N SER A 61 19.65 9.44 3.77
CA SER A 61 19.16 10.30 2.70
C SER A 61 17.77 9.84 2.23
N LYS A 62 16.85 10.79 2.13
CA LYS A 62 15.56 10.61 1.46
C LYS A 62 15.70 11.09 0.02
N ASN A 63 14.95 10.46 -0.89
CA ASN A 63 15.03 10.76 -2.32
C ASN A 63 13.72 11.41 -2.77
N ASP A 64 13.84 12.54 -3.44
CA ASP A 64 12.80 13.05 -4.33
C ASP A 64 13.23 12.71 -5.76
N LEU A 65 12.33 12.08 -6.51
CA LEU A 65 12.60 11.63 -7.87
C LEU A 65 11.79 12.45 -8.86
N ILE A 66 12.44 12.99 -9.89
CA ILE A 66 11.76 13.69 -10.98
C ILE A 66 11.54 12.72 -12.13
N ILE A 67 10.30 12.56 -12.57
CA ILE A 67 9.94 11.78 -13.77
C ILE A 67 9.05 12.67 -14.63
N GLY A 68 9.53 13.01 -15.83
CA GLY A 68 8.87 14.00 -16.68
C GLY A 68 8.93 15.39 -16.03
N ASP A 69 7.77 16.03 -15.91
CA ASP A 69 7.57 17.34 -15.29
C ASP A 69 7.13 17.26 -13.81
N GLN A 70 7.09 16.06 -13.25
CA GLN A 70 6.58 15.82 -11.91
C GLN A 70 7.67 15.31 -10.94
N THR A 71 7.67 15.87 -9.72
CA THR A 71 8.50 15.42 -8.60
C THR A 71 7.70 14.45 -7.73
N TYR A 72 8.31 13.33 -7.34
CA TYR A 72 7.72 12.28 -6.52
C TYR A 72 8.51 12.11 -5.23
N ASN A 73 7.82 12.20 -4.11
CA ASN A 73 8.38 11.81 -2.82
C ASN A 73 8.49 10.28 -2.74
N MET A 74 9.72 9.75 -2.82
CA MET A 74 9.94 8.30 -2.84
C MET A 74 9.59 7.61 -1.51
N CYS A 75 9.48 8.36 -0.41
CA CYS A 75 9.03 7.78 0.86
C CYS A 75 7.56 7.34 0.80
N LEU A 76 6.73 7.96 -0.05
CA LEU A 76 5.32 7.58 -0.24
C LEU A 76 5.18 6.21 -0.89
N ILE A 77 5.94 5.93 -1.94
CA ILE A 77 5.91 4.63 -2.63
C ILE A 77 6.85 3.59 -2.00
N CYS A 78 7.68 4.00 -1.03
CA CYS A 78 8.46 3.10 -0.22
C CYS A 78 7.56 2.19 0.62
N ARG A 79 7.77 0.87 0.51
CA ARG A 79 6.94 -0.14 1.16
C ARG A 79 7.23 -0.35 2.64
N ALA A 80 8.40 0.08 3.13
CA ALA A 80 8.83 -0.24 4.50
C ALA A 80 7.86 0.33 5.56
N SER A 81 7.66 -0.37 6.67
CA SER A 81 7.15 0.24 7.90
C SER A 81 8.34 0.90 8.61
N CYS A 82 8.44 2.22 8.50
CA CYS A 82 9.65 3.00 8.80
C CYS A 82 9.33 4.08 9.85
N PRO A 83 10.24 4.35 10.82
CA PRO A 83 10.00 5.32 11.89
C PRO A 83 9.72 6.75 11.41
N GLU A 84 10.14 7.11 10.19
CA GLU A 84 9.98 8.45 9.63
C GLU A 84 8.61 8.74 9.01
N LYS A 85 7.72 7.73 8.94
CA LYS A 85 6.44 7.90 8.24
C LYS A 85 5.27 7.24 8.98
N PRO A 86 4.09 7.88 9.00
CA PRO A 86 2.97 7.44 9.83
C PRO A 86 2.12 6.32 9.21
N PHE A 87 2.57 5.70 8.12
CA PHE A 87 1.82 4.68 7.38
C PHE A 87 2.53 3.32 7.39
N PHE A 88 1.73 2.26 7.24
CA PHE A 88 2.13 0.87 7.54
C PHE A 88 2.51 0.65 9.01
N ILE A 89 1.91 1.42 9.90
CA ILE A 89 1.99 1.30 11.35
C ILE A 89 0.56 1.29 11.87
N GLU A 90 0.26 0.34 12.74
CA GLU A 90 -1.06 0.16 13.34
C GLU A 90 -1.43 1.40 14.18
N ALA A 91 -2.65 1.91 13.99
CA ALA A 91 -3.03 3.25 14.44
C ALA A 91 -3.19 3.41 15.96
N GLU A 92 -3.40 2.31 16.69
CA GLU A 92 -3.66 2.28 18.14
C GLU A 92 -2.44 1.76 18.92
N THR A 93 -1.76 0.76 18.38
CA THR A 93 -0.70 0.00 19.06
C THR A 93 0.71 0.38 18.61
N GLY A 94 0.86 1.05 17.46
CA GLY A 94 2.16 1.36 16.88
C GLY A 94 2.88 0.15 16.27
N ILE A 95 2.22 -1.01 16.17
CA ILE A 95 2.83 -2.24 15.63
C ILE A 95 3.01 -2.10 14.10
N PRO A 96 4.18 -2.46 13.55
CA PRO A 96 4.41 -2.46 12.10
C PRO A 96 3.41 -3.35 11.35
N LEU A 97 2.83 -2.83 10.27
CA LEU A 97 1.95 -3.58 9.38
C LEU A 97 2.75 -4.10 8.17
N LYS A 98 2.57 -5.37 7.85
CA LYS A 98 3.15 -6.04 6.67
C LYS A 98 2.05 -6.78 5.91
N CYS A 99 2.09 -6.72 4.58
CA CYS A 99 1.19 -7.51 3.75
C CYS A 99 1.54 -9.00 3.84
N ASP A 100 0.53 -9.83 4.04
CA ASP A 100 0.58 -11.28 4.18
C ASP A 100 -0.15 -12.00 3.03
N PHE A 101 -0.46 -11.29 1.94
CA PHE A 101 -1.22 -11.79 0.80
C PHE A 101 -2.63 -12.32 1.15
N CYS A 102 -3.15 -11.93 2.33
CA CYS A 102 -4.41 -12.43 2.87
C CYS A 102 -4.42 -13.97 3.03
N GLY A 103 -3.26 -14.55 3.34
CA GLY A 103 -3.10 -15.96 3.66
C GLY A 103 -2.41 -16.80 2.59
N ILE A 104 -2.42 -18.12 2.81
CA ILE A 104 -1.88 -19.14 1.92
C ILE A 104 -2.99 -20.19 1.74
N PRO A 105 -3.53 -20.41 0.53
CA PRO A 105 -3.15 -19.76 -0.73
C PRO A 105 -3.48 -18.25 -0.75
N PRO A 106 -2.79 -17.44 -1.58
CA PRO A 106 -3.07 -16.01 -1.71
C PRO A 106 -4.53 -15.72 -2.08
N SER A 107 -5.18 -14.84 -1.32
CA SER A 107 -6.54 -14.37 -1.61
C SER A 107 -6.68 -12.86 -1.33
N PRO A 108 -5.90 -12.00 -2.03
CA PRO A 108 -5.78 -10.58 -1.69
C PRO A 108 -7.09 -9.82 -1.90
N SER A 109 -7.74 -9.44 -0.80
CA SER A 109 -9.00 -8.69 -0.84
C SER A 109 -8.89 -7.36 -1.59
N CYS A 110 -7.71 -6.72 -1.56
CA CYS A 110 -7.47 -5.48 -2.30
C CYS A 110 -7.58 -5.67 -3.83
N VAL A 111 -7.24 -6.85 -4.37
CA VAL A 111 -7.40 -7.18 -5.79
C VAL A 111 -8.87 -7.42 -6.10
N THR A 112 -9.57 -8.24 -5.28
CA THR A 112 -11.01 -8.53 -5.46
C THR A 112 -11.87 -7.27 -5.52
N TRP A 113 -11.54 -6.26 -4.70
CA TRP A 113 -12.31 -5.01 -4.61
C TRP A 113 -11.79 -3.88 -5.52
N CYS A 114 -10.82 -4.16 -6.41
CA CYS A 114 -10.29 -3.17 -7.34
C CYS A 114 -11.10 -3.13 -8.65
N ASN A 115 -12.24 -2.44 -8.65
CA ASN A 115 -13.13 -2.37 -9.81
C ASN A 115 -12.50 -1.76 -11.07
N SER A 116 -11.45 -0.92 -10.92
CA SER A 116 -10.77 -0.32 -12.07
C SER A 116 -9.72 -1.24 -12.71
N GLY A 117 -9.45 -2.41 -12.13
CA GLY A 117 -8.41 -3.32 -12.60
C GLY A 117 -6.98 -2.79 -12.45
N ALA A 118 -6.77 -1.84 -11.54
CA ALA A 118 -5.44 -1.32 -11.21
C ALA A 118 -4.58 -2.30 -10.40
N LEU A 119 -5.21 -3.29 -9.75
CA LEU A 119 -4.54 -4.33 -8.98
C LEU A 119 -4.92 -5.69 -9.56
N GLU A 120 -3.93 -6.52 -9.88
CA GLU A 120 -4.14 -7.83 -10.50
C GLU A 120 -3.23 -8.86 -9.83
N LEU A 121 -3.79 -10.00 -9.42
CA LEU A 121 -3.01 -11.14 -8.95
C LEU A 121 -2.44 -11.87 -10.18
N VAL A 122 -1.12 -11.95 -10.26
CA VAL A 122 -0.39 -12.67 -11.31
C VAL A 122 0.19 -13.92 -10.69
N GLU A 123 -0.29 -15.07 -11.16
CA GLU A 123 0.30 -16.38 -10.88
C GLU A 123 1.47 -16.57 -11.86
N ASP A 124 2.63 -17.00 -11.34
CA ASP A 124 3.78 -17.38 -12.19
C ASP A 124 3.50 -18.74 -12.85
#